data_AF-A0A928CJ39-F1
#
_entry.id   AF-A0A928CJ39-F1
#
_cell.length_a   1.000
_cell.length_b   1.000
_cell.length_c   1.000
_cell.angle_alpha   90.00
_cell.angle_beta   90.00
_cell.angle_gamma   90.00
#
_symmetry.space_group_name_H-M   'P 1'
#
loop_
_entity.id
_entity.type
_entity.pdbx_description
1 polymer ?
#
loop_
_entity_poly.entity_id
_entity_poly.type
_entity_poly.pdbx_seq_one_letter_code
_entity_poly.pdbx_strand_id
1 'polypeptide(L)'
;MNDFNVSDDASEKLKALEAARLQIEKQFGQGSLMKLGTSANAEGVEVVPSGSILLDEALGIGGYPKGRIIEIYGPESSGKTTLALHAIAESQKLGGIAAFIDAEHALDPVYAKNLGVNIDELWVSQPDTGEQALEIAESLVRSGAVDVIVVDSVAALTPQAEIEGDMGDSHMGLQARLMSQALRKLTAIIGKSNCILIFINQIRMKIGVMFGNPETTTGGNALKFYSSVRLEVRRIESIDAKGEEDAVGNRVRVKVVKNKVAPPFRKVELDIYFGKGISYVSSLLDSAVKHGFIDKKGAWYATATEKVGQGKENAIAFLVEHKDFADDVENQIRQKLFPGQVLKNKKADEKSDKSEKKAKTEKASLPEDASGGLF
;
A
#
# COMPACT_ATOMS: atom_id res chain seq x y z
N MET A 1 24.62 -6.91 57.21
CA MET A 1 24.12 -5.57 56.82
C MET A 1 24.89 -5.16 55.58
N ASN A 2 24.29 -5.31 54.41
CA ASN A 2 24.76 -4.73 53.15
C ASN A 2 23.48 -4.44 52.36
N ASP A 3 22.92 -3.25 52.57
CA ASP A 3 21.79 -2.75 51.78
C ASP A 3 22.29 -1.69 50.80
N PHE A 4 22.16 -2.04 49.53
CA PHE A 4 21.75 -1.22 48.38
C PHE A 4 22.27 0.23 48.25
N ASN A 5 23.29 0.41 47.40
CA ASN A 5 23.68 1.70 46.82
C ASN A 5 23.47 1.75 45.28
N VAL A 6 22.47 1.03 44.77
CA VAL A 6 22.22 0.83 43.33
C VAL A 6 21.19 1.85 42.76
N SER A 7 20.47 2.58 43.63
CA SER A 7 19.38 3.49 43.21
C SER A 7 19.83 4.88 42.75
N ASP A 8 20.90 5.45 43.35
CA ASP A 8 21.30 6.84 43.08
C ASP A 8 21.98 7.01 41.71
N ASP A 9 22.83 6.07 41.32
CA ASP A 9 23.55 6.10 40.03
C ASP A 9 22.60 5.94 38.82
N ALA A 10 21.51 5.19 38.99
CA ALA A 10 20.46 5.09 37.98
C ALA A 10 19.64 6.40 37.87
N SER A 11 19.40 7.07 38.99
CA SER A 11 18.70 8.36 38.99
C SER A 11 19.53 9.47 38.35
N GLU A 12 20.85 9.49 38.55
CA GLU A 12 21.72 10.48 37.91
C GLU A 12 21.83 10.26 36.40
N LYS A 13 21.95 9.00 35.95
CA LYS A 13 21.93 8.65 34.52
C LYS A 13 20.63 9.07 33.85
N LEU A 14 19.49 8.89 34.52
CA LEU A 14 18.19 9.33 34.00
C LEU A 14 18.07 10.86 33.90
N LYS A 15 18.59 11.60 34.89
CA LYS A 15 18.62 13.07 34.84
C LYS A 15 19.51 13.58 33.69
N ALA A 16 20.69 12.99 33.52
CA ALA A 16 21.59 13.33 32.41
C ALA A 16 20.96 13.01 31.04
N LEU A 17 20.26 11.87 30.94
CA LEU A 17 19.53 11.48 29.73
C LEU A 17 18.39 12.45 29.40
N GLU A 18 17.60 12.88 30.38
CA GLU A 18 16.53 13.87 30.16
C GLU A 18 17.09 15.25 29.79
N ALA A 19 18.19 15.69 30.40
CA ALA A 19 18.85 16.93 30.02
C ALA A 19 19.36 16.87 28.56
N ALA A 20 19.97 15.75 28.17
CA ALA A 20 20.38 15.51 26.79
C ALA A 20 19.18 15.45 25.83
N ARG A 21 18.08 14.81 26.22
CA ARG A 21 16.83 14.75 25.43
C ARG A 21 16.28 16.16 25.18
N LEU A 22 16.18 16.99 26.22
CA LEU A 22 15.70 18.37 26.10
C LEU A 22 16.61 19.23 25.21
N GLN A 23 17.93 19.04 25.31
CA GLN A 23 18.88 19.73 24.44
C GLN A 23 18.72 19.29 22.97
N ILE A 24 18.55 17.99 22.72
CA ILE A 24 18.31 17.41 21.40
C ILE A 24 16.96 17.88 20.83
N GLU A 25 15.90 17.97 21.63
CA GLU A 25 14.61 18.51 21.21
C GLU A 25 14.67 20.01 20.91
N LYS A 26 15.43 20.77 21.70
CA LYS A 26 15.63 22.22 21.46
C LYS A 26 16.41 22.48 20.17
N GLN A 27 17.40 21.65 19.85
CA GLN A 27 18.25 21.81 18.66
C GLN A 27 17.58 21.29 17.38
N PHE A 28 16.85 20.17 17.47
CA PHE A 28 16.37 19.44 16.29
C PHE A 28 14.84 19.33 16.18
N GLY A 29 14.11 19.93 17.13
CA GLY A 29 12.63 19.94 17.18
C GLY A 29 12.04 18.88 18.10
N GLN A 30 10.78 19.06 18.49
CA GLN A 30 10.06 18.08 19.30
C GLN A 30 10.01 16.71 18.62
N GLY A 31 10.23 15.66 19.40
CA GLY A 31 10.21 14.30 18.90
C GLY A 31 11.50 13.83 18.20
N SER A 32 12.57 14.63 18.24
CA SER A 32 13.88 14.23 17.70
C SER A 32 14.51 13.04 18.46
N LEU A 33 14.17 12.86 19.74
CA LEU A 33 14.53 11.69 20.55
C LEU A 33 13.36 11.28 21.44
N MET A 34 12.77 10.10 21.15
CA MET A 34 11.60 9.59 21.87
C MET A 34 11.85 8.17 22.36
N LYS A 35 11.18 7.79 23.46
CA LYS A 35 11.10 6.38 23.85
C LYS A 35 10.19 5.65 22.87
N LEU A 36 10.63 4.50 22.38
CA LEU A 36 9.90 3.74 21.35
C LEU A 36 8.49 3.33 21.81
N GLY A 37 8.30 3.04 23.10
CA GLY A 37 7.03 2.56 23.67
C GLY A 37 6.03 3.64 24.12
N THR A 38 6.32 4.93 23.95
CA THR A 38 5.35 6.01 24.26
C THR A 38 4.31 6.14 23.14
N SER A 39 3.06 6.41 23.50
CA SER A 39 1.80 6.07 22.79
C SER A 39 1.67 6.40 21.29
N ALA A 40 2.48 7.30 20.72
CA ALA A 40 2.44 7.62 19.29
C ALA A 40 2.87 6.45 18.36
N ASN A 41 3.63 5.47 18.87
CA ASN A 41 4.00 4.26 18.13
C ASN A 41 3.13 3.04 18.50
N ALA A 42 2.16 3.19 19.40
CA ALA A 42 1.34 2.07 19.88
C ALA A 42 0.19 1.71 18.92
N GLU A 43 -0.20 2.62 18.01
CA GLU A 43 -1.34 2.45 17.09
C GLU A 43 -1.06 1.54 15.88
N GLY A 44 0.13 0.94 15.79
CA GLY A 44 0.52 0.11 14.64
C GLY A 44 0.85 0.93 13.40
N VAL A 45 1.24 0.25 12.32
CA VAL A 45 1.57 0.91 11.04
C VAL A 45 0.27 1.12 10.26
N GLU A 46 -0.06 2.37 9.93
CA GLU A 46 -1.19 2.68 9.05
C GLU A 46 -0.99 2.07 7.65
N VAL A 47 -2.09 1.61 7.03
CA VAL A 47 -2.03 0.96 5.71
C VAL A 47 -3.12 1.44 4.77
N VAL A 48 -2.91 1.19 3.47
CA VAL A 48 -3.93 1.20 2.42
C VAL A 48 -4.15 -0.25 1.97
N PRO A 49 -5.38 -0.78 1.94
CA PRO A 49 -5.67 -2.13 1.43
C PRO A 49 -5.15 -2.32 0.00
N SER A 50 -4.81 -3.55 -0.35
CA SER A 50 -4.23 -3.87 -1.67
C SER A 50 -5.26 -4.17 -2.76
N GLY A 51 -6.55 -4.17 -2.43
CA GLY A 51 -7.63 -4.65 -3.31
C GLY A 51 -7.82 -6.17 -3.26
N SER A 52 -7.00 -6.90 -2.48
CA SER A 52 -7.16 -8.32 -2.22
C SER A 52 -6.84 -8.69 -0.77
N ILE A 53 -7.80 -9.30 -0.08
CA ILE A 53 -7.60 -9.79 1.29
C ILE A 53 -6.45 -10.82 1.39
N LEU A 54 -6.19 -11.57 0.33
CA LEU A 54 -5.07 -12.53 0.28
C LEU A 54 -3.74 -11.79 0.29
N LEU A 55 -3.59 -10.74 -0.53
CA LEU A 55 -2.38 -9.94 -0.56
C LEU A 55 -2.20 -9.13 0.73
N ASP A 56 -3.29 -8.62 1.30
CA ASP A 56 -3.30 -7.98 2.63
C ASP A 56 -2.78 -8.95 3.71
N GLU A 57 -3.21 -10.21 3.70
CA GLU A 57 -2.71 -11.28 4.59
C GLU A 57 -1.23 -11.60 4.32
N ALA A 58 -0.81 -11.63 3.06
CA ALA A 58 0.59 -11.86 2.69
C ALA A 58 1.51 -10.73 3.15
N LEU A 59 1.03 -9.49 3.12
CA LEU A 59 1.71 -8.32 3.66
C LEU A 59 1.78 -8.36 5.19
N GLY A 60 0.83 -9.04 5.83
CA GLY A 60 0.83 -9.37 7.26
C GLY A 60 0.37 -8.24 8.18
N ILE A 61 0.15 -7.05 7.61
CA ILE A 61 -0.35 -5.86 8.32
C ILE A 61 -1.62 -5.30 7.66
N GLY A 62 -2.31 -6.09 6.83
CA GLY A 62 -3.61 -5.70 6.26
C GLY A 62 -3.55 -4.79 5.02
N GLY A 63 -2.36 -4.47 4.51
CA GLY A 63 -2.21 -3.67 3.29
C GLY A 63 -0.81 -3.08 3.11
N TYR A 64 -0.71 -2.11 2.20
CA TYR A 64 0.49 -1.35 1.90
C TYR A 64 0.79 -0.33 3.02
N PRO A 65 1.98 -0.34 3.63
CA PRO A 65 2.31 0.55 4.75
C PRO A 65 2.50 2.00 4.32
N LYS A 66 1.79 2.94 4.95
CA LYS A 66 1.96 4.39 4.79
C LYS A 66 3.34 4.86 5.25
N GLY A 67 3.82 5.93 4.63
CA GLY A 67 5.13 6.54 4.91
C GLY A 67 6.32 5.69 4.46
N ARG A 68 6.11 4.75 3.52
CA ARG A 68 7.13 3.79 3.07
C ARG A 68 7.25 3.73 1.55
N ILE A 69 8.44 3.31 1.12
CA ILE A 69 8.74 2.97 -0.27
C ILE A 69 8.45 1.49 -0.50
N ILE A 70 7.78 1.18 -1.61
CA ILE A 70 7.42 -0.17 -2.06
C ILE A 70 7.97 -0.36 -3.47
N GLU A 71 8.53 -1.53 -3.76
CA GLU A 71 8.89 -1.91 -5.14
C GLU A 71 8.00 -3.08 -5.59
N ILE A 72 7.35 -2.94 -6.74
CA ILE A 72 6.61 -4.00 -7.41
C ILE A 72 7.34 -4.33 -8.70
N TYR A 73 7.88 -5.55 -8.81
CA TYR A 73 8.69 -5.93 -9.96
C TYR A 73 8.31 -7.31 -10.49
N GLY A 74 8.65 -7.56 -11.75
CA GLY A 74 8.25 -8.79 -12.43
C GLY A 74 8.45 -8.70 -13.94
N PRO A 75 8.16 -9.80 -14.67
CA PRO A 75 8.11 -9.80 -16.13
C PRO A 75 7.10 -8.78 -16.69
N GLU A 76 7.15 -8.55 -17.99
CA GLU A 76 6.09 -7.84 -18.72
C GLU A 76 4.75 -8.57 -18.57
N SER A 77 3.66 -7.80 -18.62
CA SER A 77 2.29 -8.33 -18.54
C SER A 77 2.00 -9.22 -17.32
N SER A 78 2.79 -9.11 -16.24
CA SER A 78 2.60 -9.91 -15.03
C SER A 78 1.55 -9.35 -14.07
N GLY A 79 1.04 -8.14 -14.31
CA GLY A 79 0.05 -7.48 -13.45
C GLY A 79 0.61 -6.39 -12.51
N LYS A 80 1.85 -5.94 -12.70
CA LYS A 80 2.50 -4.91 -11.86
C LYS A 80 1.68 -3.61 -11.78
N THR A 81 1.35 -3.04 -12.94
CA THR A 81 0.55 -1.81 -13.05
C THR A 81 -0.87 -2.03 -12.52
N THR A 82 -1.48 -3.20 -12.76
CA THR A 82 -2.78 -3.57 -12.17
C THR A 82 -2.74 -3.49 -10.64
N LEU A 83 -1.74 -4.07 -9.99
CA LEU A 83 -1.59 -3.99 -8.52
C LEU A 83 -1.44 -2.55 -8.03
N ALA A 84 -0.66 -1.72 -8.74
CA ALA A 84 -0.45 -0.32 -8.39
C ALA A 84 -1.73 0.53 -8.57
N LEU A 85 -2.50 0.28 -9.64
CA LEU A 85 -3.79 0.93 -9.86
C LEU A 85 -4.82 0.53 -8.81
N HIS A 86 -4.81 -0.73 -8.33
CA HIS A 86 -5.62 -1.15 -7.17
C HIS A 86 -5.22 -0.42 -5.90
N ALA A 87 -3.93 -0.21 -5.64
CA ALA A 87 -3.47 0.60 -4.51
C ALA A 87 -3.98 2.05 -4.57
N ILE A 88 -4.01 2.64 -5.77
CA ILE A 88 -4.60 3.96 -6.01
C ILE A 88 -6.11 3.96 -5.75
N ALA A 89 -6.83 3.00 -6.34
CA ALA A 89 -8.28 2.89 -6.18
C ALA A 89 -8.68 2.74 -4.71
N GLU A 90 -8.02 1.87 -3.96
CA GLU A 90 -8.25 1.68 -2.52
C GLU A 90 -7.92 2.93 -1.71
N SER A 91 -6.85 3.66 -2.06
CA SER A 91 -6.53 4.93 -1.42
C SER A 91 -7.65 5.97 -1.64
N GLN A 92 -8.12 6.13 -2.88
CA GLN A 92 -9.19 7.07 -3.21
C GLN A 92 -10.54 6.69 -2.58
N LYS A 93 -10.83 5.40 -2.42
CA LYS A 93 -12.01 4.91 -1.67
C LYS A 93 -11.97 5.38 -0.22
N LEU A 94 -10.81 5.37 0.41
CA LEU A 94 -10.58 5.91 1.77
C LEU A 94 -10.51 7.45 1.82
N GLY A 95 -10.74 8.14 0.69
CA GLY A 95 -10.68 9.59 0.59
C GLY A 95 -9.26 10.15 0.47
N GLY A 96 -8.27 9.31 0.16
CA GLY A 96 -6.90 9.74 -0.07
C GLY A 96 -6.69 10.37 -1.44
N ILE A 97 -5.62 11.16 -1.55
CA ILE A 97 -5.17 11.77 -2.80
C ILE A 97 -4.11 10.87 -3.43
N ALA A 98 -4.23 10.60 -4.72
CA ALA A 98 -3.30 9.74 -5.45
C ALA A 98 -2.65 10.48 -6.62
N ALA A 99 -1.40 10.11 -6.91
CA ALA A 99 -0.68 10.57 -8.09
C ALA A 99 0.00 9.42 -8.84
N PHE A 100 0.11 9.55 -10.15
CA PHE A 100 0.75 8.60 -11.04
C PHE A 100 1.79 9.31 -11.92
N ILE A 101 3.04 8.86 -11.83
CA ILE A 101 4.15 9.34 -12.66
C ILE A 101 4.37 8.29 -13.75
N ASP A 102 3.83 8.58 -14.93
CA ASP A 102 3.83 7.71 -16.11
C ASP A 102 5.06 8.02 -16.97
N ALA A 103 6.21 7.46 -16.57
CA ALA A 103 7.45 7.54 -17.32
C ALA A 103 7.46 6.57 -18.53
N GLU A 104 6.63 5.53 -18.52
CA GLU A 104 6.46 4.62 -19.68
C GLU A 104 5.51 5.19 -20.75
N HIS A 105 4.79 6.29 -20.48
CA HIS A 105 3.76 6.87 -21.35
C HIS A 105 2.70 5.85 -21.79
N ALA A 106 2.34 4.92 -20.90
CA ALA A 106 1.55 3.74 -21.22
C ALA A 106 0.28 3.60 -20.36
N LEU A 107 -0.05 4.59 -19.53
CA LEU A 107 -1.25 4.55 -18.71
C LEU A 107 -2.52 4.66 -19.58
N ASP A 108 -3.38 3.64 -19.52
CA ASP A 108 -4.72 3.65 -20.12
C ASP A 108 -5.78 4.14 -19.11
N PRO A 109 -6.39 5.32 -19.31
CA PRO A 109 -7.42 5.85 -18.42
C PRO A 109 -8.69 5.00 -18.36
N VAL A 110 -9.06 4.33 -19.46
CA VAL A 110 -10.24 3.47 -19.53
C VAL A 110 -10.02 2.23 -18.66
N TYR A 111 -8.86 1.59 -18.81
CA TYR A 111 -8.47 0.47 -17.97
C TYR A 111 -8.42 0.87 -16.49
N ALA A 112 -7.76 1.98 -16.15
CA ALA A 112 -7.69 2.46 -14.77
C ALA A 112 -9.08 2.73 -14.18
N LYS A 113 -9.99 3.35 -14.94
CA LYS A 113 -11.38 3.59 -14.51
C LYS A 113 -12.11 2.29 -14.20
N ASN A 114 -11.96 1.28 -15.05
CA ASN A 114 -12.60 -0.03 -14.85
C ASN A 114 -12.06 -0.77 -13.61
N LEU A 115 -10.82 -0.47 -13.20
CA LEU A 115 -10.22 -0.97 -11.96
C LEU A 115 -10.71 -0.22 -10.70
N GLY A 116 -11.56 0.79 -10.87
CA GLY A 116 -12.13 1.58 -9.77
C GLY A 116 -11.33 2.82 -9.40
N VAL A 117 -10.36 3.24 -10.24
CA VAL A 117 -9.66 4.51 -10.07
C VAL A 117 -10.59 5.65 -10.45
N ASN A 118 -10.69 6.65 -9.58
CA ASN A 118 -11.34 7.91 -9.92
C ASN A 118 -10.37 8.76 -10.76
N ILE A 119 -10.58 8.72 -12.08
CA ILE A 119 -9.73 9.41 -13.06
C ILE A 119 -9.81 10.93 -12.92
N ASP A 120 -10.98 11.47 -12.59
CA ASP A 120 -11.18 12.92 -12.48
C ASP A 120 -10.35 13.55 -11.35
N GLU A 121 -9.98 12.74 -10.35
CA GLU A 121 -9.22 13.15 -9.16
C GLU A 121 -7.80 12.55 -9.11
N LEU A 122 -7.36 11.86 -10.19
CA LEU A 122 -6.02 11.29 -10.26
C LEU A 122 -5.04 12.32 -10.84
N TRP A 123 -4.03 12.68 -10.07
CA TRP A 123 -2.94 13.52 -10.57
C TRP A 123 -1.99 12.69 -11.44
N VAL A 124 -1.80 13.08 -12.70
CA VAL A 124 -0.91 12.36 -13.62
C VAL A 124 0.22 13.29 -14.06
N SER A 125 1.44 12.76 -14.10
CA SER A 125 2.62 13.42 -14.66
C SER A 125 3.27 12.51 -15.68
N GLN A 126 3.61 13.06 -16.85
CA GLN A 126 4.37 12.40 -17.90
C GLN A 126 5.70 13.15 -18.07
N PRO A 127 6.73 12.77 -17.29
CA PRO A 127 8.00 13.49 -17.26
C PRO A 127 8.87 13.18 -18.49
N ASP A 128 9.66 14.17 -18.91
CA ASP A 128 10.64 14.07 -19.98
C ASP A 128 11.92 13.35 -19.54
N THR A 129 12.30 13.47 -18.25
CA THR A 129 13.55 12.91 -17.71
C THR A 129 13.36 12.19 -16.38
N GLY A 130 14.28 11.27 -16.07
CA GLY A 130 14.32 10.57 -14.78
C GLY A 130 14.52 11.50 -13.59
N GLU A 131 15.32 12.55 -13.74
CA GLU A 131 15.50 13.61 -12.74
C GLU A 131 14.16 14.30 -12.44
N GLN A 132 13.49 14.77 -13.49
CA GLN A 132 12.21 15.48 -13.38
C GLN A 132 11.15 14.61 -12.70
N ALA A 133 11.05 13.34 -13.10
CA ALA A 133 10.13 12.37 -12.48
C ALA A 133 10.35 12.24 -10.97
N LEU A 134 11.61 12.13 -10.53
CA LEU A 134 11.98 11.95 -9.13
C LEU A 134 11.83 13.25 -8.31
N GLU A 135 12.04 14.42 -8.93
CA GLU A 135 11.80 15.72 -8.32
C GLU A 135 10.30 16.01 -8.11
N ILE A 136 9.46 15.61 -9.07
CA ILE A 136 8.00 15.66 -8.95
C ILE A 136 7.57 14.75 -7.78
N ALA A 137 8.05 13.50 -7.74
CA ALA A 137 7.77 12.60 -6.63
C ALA A 137 8.21 13.19 -5.28
N GLU A 138 9.41 13.77 -5.19
CA GLU A 138 9.91 14.42 -3.97
C GLU A 138 9.01 15.57 -3.52
N SER A 139 8.59 16.43 -4.45
CA SER A 139 7.73 17.58 -4.18
C SER A 139 6.35 17.15 -3.68
N LEU A 140 5.76 16.12 -4.30
CA LEU A 140 4.47 15.56 -3.88
C LEU A 140 4.56 14.95 -2.48
N VAL A 141 5.61 14.17 -2.16
CA VAL A 141 5.82 13.63 -0.80
C VAL A 141 6.01 14.76 0.21
N ARG A 142 6.78 15.79 -0.13
CA ARG A 142 7.06 16.94 0.75
C ARG A 142 5.82 17.77 1.04
N SER A 143 4.87 17.84 0.12
CA SER A 143 3.60 18.55 0.33
C SER A 143 2.79 17.97 1.49
N GLY A 144 2.96 16.68 1.80
CA GLY A 144 2.19 15.96 2.80
C GLY A 144 0.72 15.71 2.42
N ALA A 145 0.27 16.17 1.26
CA ALA A 145 -1.11 16.07 0.81
C ALA A 145 -1.43 14.73 0.12
N VAL A 146 -0.44 14.11 -0.52
CA VAL A 146 -0.63 12.89 -1.32
C VAL A 146 -0.48 11.64 -0.45
N ASP A 147 -1.44 10.71 -0.54
CA ASP A 147 -1.45 9.46 0.23
C ASP A 147 -0.77 8.30 -0.54
N VAL A 148 -0.85 8.28 -1.87
CA VAL A 148 -0.19 7.27 -2.72
C VAL A 148 0.39 7.90 -3.97
N ILE A 149 1.66 7.61 -4.26
CA ILE A 149 2.34 7.97 -5.51
C ILE A 149 2.83 6.69 -6.16
N VAL A 150 2.51 6.49 -7.44
CA VAL A 150 3.05 5.40 -8.26
C VAL A 150 4.02 5.98 -9.29
N VAL A 151 5.18 5.34 -9.46
CA VAL A 151 6.15 5.64 -10.53
C VAL A 151 6.24 4.43 -11.45
N ASP A 152 5.74 4.58 -12.67
CA ASP A 152 5.71 3.54 -13.70
C ASP A 152 6.55 3.98 -14.91
N SER A 153 7.79 3.51 -15.09
CA SER A 153 8.54 2.58 -14.24
C SER A 153 9.98 3.03 -14.05
N VAL A 154 10.69 2.42 -13.09
CA VAL A 154 12.11 2.69 -12.84
C VAL A 154 12.96 2.50 -14.09
N ALA A 155 12.59 1.55 -14.96
CA ALA A 155 13.34 1.28 -16.18
C ALA A 155 13.29 2.46 -17.16
N ALA A 156 12.21 3.23 -17.15
CA ALA A 156 11.98 4.40 -17.99
C ALA A 156 12.46 5.73 -17.37
N LEU A 157 13.05 5.70 -16.17
CA LEU A 157 13.67 6.87 -15.56
C LEU A 157 15.03 7.14 -16.21
N THR A 158 15.01 7.57 -17.47
CA THR A 158 16.21 7.84 -18.28
C THR A 158 16.82 9.17 -17.86
N PRO A 159 18.09 9.20 -17.42
CA PRO A 159 18.76 10.45 -17.06
C PRO A 159 18.83 11.43 -18.24
N GLN A 160 18.74 12.73 -17.96
CA GLN A 160 18.80 13.78 -19.00
C GLN A 160 20.02 13.63 -19.93
N ALA A 161 21.20 13.37 -19.38
CA ALA A 161 22.41 13.22 -20.19
C ALA A 161 22.37 12.00 -21.14
N GLU A 162 21.59 10.97 -20.82
CA GLU A 162 21.39 9.81 -21.70
C GLU A 162 20.39 10.12 -22.82
N ILE A 163 19.42 11.00 -22.58
CA ILE A 163 18.46 11.47 -23.59
C ILE A 163 19.11 12.45 -24.58
N GLU A 164 19.97 13.33 -24.09
CA GLU A 164 20.68 14.32 -24.90
C GLU A 164 21.90 13.75 -25.64
N GLY A 165 22.41 12.60 -25.19
CA GLY A 165 23.54 11.90 -25.80
C GLY A 165 23.19 11.15 -27.08
N ASP A 166 24.21 10.74 -27.82
CA ASP A 166 24.02 9.96 -29.05
C ASP A 166 23.79 8.47 -28.74
N MET A 167 23.05 7.79 -29.63
CA MET A 167 22.87 6.34 -29.53
C MET A 167 24.22 5.61 -29.61
N GLY A 168 24.58 4.95 -28.51
CA GLY A 168 25.87 4.25 -28.38
C GLY A 168 26.82 4.88 -27.36
N ASP A 169 26.50 6.07 -26.85
CA ASP A 169 27.27 6.71 -25.80
C ASP A 169 27.20 5.91 -24.49
N SER A 170 28.36 5.79 -23.83
CA SER A 170 28.50 4.97 -22.63
C SER A 170 28.17 5.77 -21.37
N HIS A 171 26.93 5.60 -20.89
CA HIS A 171 26.44 6.20 -19.64
C HIS A 171 26.43 5.21 -18.47
N MET A 172 27.57 4.55 -18.21
CA MET A 172 27.65 3.46 -17.23
C MET A 172 27.17 3.88 -15.83
N GLY A 173 26.06 3.28 -15.38
CA GLY A 173 25.54 3.41 -14.03
C GLY A 173 24.94 4.77 -13.68
N LEU A 174 24.65 5.62 -14.67
CA LEU A 174 24.08 6.94 -14.44
C LEU A 174 22.72 6.87 -13.74
N GLN A 175 21.81 6.03 -14.27
CA GLN A 175 20.51 5.76 -13.65
C GLN A 175 20.62 5.23 -12.21
N ALA A 176 21.60 4.36 -11.93
CA ALA A 176 21.81 3.82 -10.59
C ALA A 176 22.26 4.90 -9.59
N ARG A 177 23.07 5.87 -10.03
CA ARG A 177 23.51 7.02 -9.22
C ARG A 177 22.34 7.97 -8.97
N LEU A 178 21.56 8.28 -10.01
CA LEU A 178 20.34 9.08 -9.91
C LEU A 178 19.38 8.50 -8.87
N MET A 179 19.03 7.22 -9.00
CA MET A 179 18.17 6.52 -8.04
C MET A 179 18.74 6.55 -6.62
N SER A 180 20.04 6.35 -6.45
CA SER A 180 20.69 6.40 -5.13
C SER A 180 20.59 7.77 -4.47
N GLN A 181 20.73 8.85 -5.24
CA GLN A 181 20.61 10.22 -4.75
C GLN A 181 19.16 10.56 -4.41
N ALA A 182 18.23 10.27 -5.32
CA ALA A 182 16.80 10.55 -5.12
C ALA A 182 16.23 9.79 -3.93
N LEU A 183 16.49 8.48 -3.82
CA LEU A 183 15.98 7.67 -2.72
C LEU A 183 16.54 8.10 -1.35
N ARG A 184 17.77 8.63 -1.30
CA ARG A 184 18.34 9.20 -0.07
C ARG A 184 17.54 10.43 0.39
N LYS A 185 17.16 11.31 -0.54
CA LYS A 185 16.32 12.48 -0.24
C LYS A 185 14.90 12.06 0.16
N LEU A 186 14.27 11.21 -0.65
CA LEU A 186 12.91 10.70 -0.44
C LEU A 186 12.76 9.98 0.90
N THR A 187 13.72 9.14 1.29
CA THR A 187 13.64 8.38 2.55
C THR A 187 13.64 9.30 3.78
N ALA A 188 14.33 10.45 3.72
CA ALA A 188 14.38 11.40 4.82
C ALA A 188 13.04 12.11 5.08
N ILE A 189 12.18 12.20 4.05
CA ILE A 189 10.89 12.89 4.12
C ILE A 189 9.71 11.91 4.19
N ILE A 190 9.80 10.75 3.53
CA ILE A 190 8.66 9.84 3.39
C ILE A 190 8.20 9.26 4.72
N GLY A 191 9.12 8.99 5.65
CA GLY A 191 8.78 8.48 6.98
C GLY A 191 8.05 9.49 7.87
N LYS A 192 8.07 10.78 7.50
CA LYS A 192 7.29 11.86 8.14
C LYS A 192 6.00 12.17 7.39
N SER A 193 5.85 11.63 6.18
CA SER A 193 4.64 11.73 5.37
C SER A 193 3.76 10.52 5.60
N ASN A 194 2.46 10.66 5.38
CA ASN A 194 1.55 9.52 5.30
C ASN A 194 1.47 8.93 3.87
N CYS A 195 2.44 9.26 3.01
CA CYS A 195 2.48 8.85 1.61
C CYS A 195 3.09 7.46 1.43
N ILE A 196 2.46 6.63 0.60
CA ILE A 196 3.05 5.40 0.05
C ILE A 196 3.69 5.76 -1.29
N LEU A 197 4.96 5.40 -1.49
CA LEU A 197 5.65 5.58 -2.77
C LEU A 197 5.93 4.22 -3.41
N ILE A 198 5.21 3.89 -4.47
CA ILE A 198 5.31 2.63 -5.20
C ILE A 198 6.15 2.85 -6.45
N PHE A 199 7.25 2.10 -6.58
CA PHE A 199 8.02 2.00 -7.81
C PHE A 199 7.66 0.70 -8.52
N ILE A 200 7.22 0.80 -9.78
CA ILE A 200 7.13 -0.34 -10.67
C ILE A 200 8.50 -0.57 -11.31
N ASN A 201 8.93 -1.81 -11.41
CA ASN A 201 10.23 -2.16 -11.98
C ASN A 201 10.15 -3.40 -12.86
N GLN A 202 11.06 -3.49 -13.81
CA GLN A 202 11.17 -4.60 -14.73
C GLN A 202 12.32 -5.52 -14.32
N ILE A 203 12.22 -6.80 -14.72
CA ILE A 203 13.32 -7.75 -14.58
C ILE A 203 14.27 -7.60 -15.79
N ARG A 204 15.57 -7.70 -15.51
CA ARG A 204 16.66 -7.84 -16.49
C ARG A 204 17.54 -9.03 -16.08
N MET A 205 18.30 -9.57 -17.03
CA MET A 205 19.27 -10.63 -16.75
C MET A 205 20.67 -10.03 -16.58
N LYS A 206 21.41 -10.46 -15.56
CA LYS A 206 22.84 -10.18 -15.44
C LYS A 206 23.63 -11.14 -16.32
N ILE A 207 24.37 -10.57 -17.28
CA ILE A 207 25.29 -11.32 -18.13
C ILE A 207 26.45 -11.87 -17.27
N GLY A 208 26.86 -13.11 -17.51
CA GLY A 208 28.03 -13.72 -16.85
C GLY A 208 27.74 -14.44 -15.52
N VAL A 209 26.49 -14.59 -15.10
CA VAL A 209 26.12 -15.39 -13.91
C VAL A 209 25.94 -16.85 -14.31
N MET A 210 26.90 -17.71 -13.93
CA MET A 210 26.85 -19.17 -14.19
C MET A 210 26.17 -19.98 -13.07
N PHE A 211 26.05 -19.42 -11.86
CA PHE A 211 25.41 -20.07 -10.71
C PHE A 211 24.49 -19.09 -9.97
N GLY A 212 23.31 -19.56 -9.56
CA GLY A 212 22.30 -18.77 -8.83
C GLY A 212 21.23 -18.15 -9.75
N ASN A 213 20.46 -17.19 -9.22
CA ASN A 213 19.44 -16.48 -10.00
C ASN A 213 20.08 -15.32 -10.79
N PRO A 214 20.05 -15.32 -12.14
CA PRO A 214 20.62 -14.23 -12.96
C PRO A 214 19.74 -12.98 -12.99
N GLU A 215 18.51 -13.02 -12.48
CA GLU A 215 17.58 -11.90 -12.52
C GLU A 215 18.00 -10.75 -11.61
N THR A 216 17.86 -9.54 -12.14
CA THR A 216 18.02 -8.28 -11.41
C THR A 216 16.93 -7.29 -11.81
N THR A 217 16.78 -6.24 -11.02
CA THR A 217 15.91 -5.10 -11.34
C THR A 217 16.74 -3.91 -11.84
N THR A 218 16.11 -3.00 -12.57
CA THR A 218 16.75 -1.78 -13.11
C THR A 218 16.95 -0.72 -12.01
N GLY A 219 17.72 0.34 -12.29
CA GLY A 219 17.99 1.42 -11.32
C GLY A 219 19.02 1.10 -10.23
N GLY A 220 19.84 0.05 -10.42
CA GLY A 220 20.88 -0.34 -9.47
C GLY A 220 20.35 -1.04 -8.22
N ASN A 221 21.08 -0.92 -7.10
CA ASN A 221 20.73 -1.62 -5.85
C ASN A 221 20.00 -0.76 -4.82
N ALA A 222 19.98 0.57 -4.99
CA ALA A 222 19.45 1.49 -3.97
C ALA A 222 17.99 1.18 -3.61
N LEU A 223 17.11 1.03 -4.60
CA LEU A 223 15.70 0.71 -4.37
C LEU A 223 15.52 -0.56 -3.54
N LYS A 224 16.32 -1.59 -3.79
CA LYS A 224 16.29 -2.84 -3.01
C LYS A 224 16.52 -2.61 -1.52
N PHE A 225 17.37 -1.66 -1.14
CA PHE A 225 17.68 -1.35 0.26
C PHE A 225 16.65 -0.42 0.91
N TYR A 226 16.24 0.62 0.18
CA TYR A 226 15.31 1.64 0.66
C TYR A 226 13.85 1.15 0.74
N SER A 227 13.41 0.28 -0.17
CA SER A 227 12.05 -0.28 -0.11
C SER A 227 11.82 -1.05 1.20
N SER A 228 10.71 -0.75 1.87
CA SER A 228 10.24 -1.50 3.05
C SER A 228 9.57 -2.80 2.64
N VAL A 229 8.84 -2.77 1.54
CA VAL A 229 8.19 -3.95 0.95
C VAL A 229 8.68 -4.11 -0.49
N ARG A 230 8.97 -5.35 -0.89
CA ARG A 230 9.25 -5.69 -2.29
C ARG A 230 8.36 -6.85 -2.70
N LEU A 231 7.63 -6.67 -3.79
CA LEU A 231 6.71 -7.65 -4.35
C LEU A 231 7.22 -8.13 -5.70
N GLU A 232 7.41 -9.44 -5.83
CA GLU A 232 7.69 -10.11 -7.10
C GLU A 232 6.37 -10.63 -7.66
N VAL A 233 6.02 -10.19 -8.86
CA VAL A 233 4.75 -10.49 -9.52
C VAL A 233 5.01 -11.31 -10.78
N ARG A 234 4.41 -12.50 -10.88
CA ARG A 234 4.54 -13.39 -12.04
C ARG A 234 3.21 -13.98 -12.44
N ARG A 235 2.90 -13.96 -13.74
CA ARG A 235 1.83 -14.78 -14.32
C ARG A 235 2.17 -16.26 -14.17
N ILE A 236 1.19 -17.07 -13.78
CA ILE A 236 1.33 -18.53 -13.61
C ILE A 236 0.57 -19.26 -14.72
N GLU A 237 -0.71 -18.92 -14.90
CA GLU A 237 -1.63 -19.59 -15.82
C GLU A 237 -2.61 -18.56 -16.40
N SER A 238 -3.16 -18.87 -17.57
CA SER A 238 -4.33 -18.17 -18.13
C SER A 238 -5.59 -18.64 -17.43
N ILE A 239 -6.59 -17.77 -17.35
CA ILE A 239 -7.95 -18.10 -16.93
C ILE A 239 -8.80 -18.09 -18.20
N ASP A 240 -9.37 -19.23 -18.55
CA ASP A 240 -10.23 -19.39 -19.74
C ASP A 240 -11.69 -19.46 -19.29
N ALA A 241 -12.60 -18.80 -20.01
CA ALA A 241 -14.02 -18.92 -19.76
C ALA A 241 -14.61 -20.10 -20.56
N LYS A 242 -15.59 -20.79 -19.98
CA LYS A 242 -16.26 -21.90 -20.67
C LYS A 242 -16.97 -21.40 -21.93
N GLY A 243 -16.50 -21.86 -23.09
CA GLY A 243 -17.09 -21.54 -24.39
C GLY A 243 -16.51 -20.31 -25.07
N GLU A 244 -15.49 -19.68 -24.49
CA GLU A 244 -14.70 -18.63 -25.15
C GLU A 244 -13.37 -19.23 -25.66
N GLU A 245 -12.93 -18.80 -26.84
CA GLU A 245 -11.67 -19.23 -27.44
C GLU A 245 -10.47 -18.45 -26.85
N ASP A 246 -10.71 -17.22 -26.42
CA ASP A 246 -9.72 -16.33 -25.82
C ASP A 246 -9.71 -16.43 -24.28
N ALA A 247 -8.51 -16.28 -23.70
CA ALA A 247 -8.35 -16.19 -22.25
C ALA A 247 -9.02 -14.92 -21.72
N VAL A 248 -9.74 -15.03 -20.60
CA VAL A 248 -10.46 -13.92 -19.95
C VAL A 248 -9.68 -13.29 -18.79
N GLY A 249 -8.55 -13.89 -18.40
CA GLY A 249 -7.70 -13.36 -17.34
C GLY A 249 -6.43 -14.16 -17.12
N ASN A 250 -5.73 -13.85 -16.04
CA ASN A 250 -4.50 -14.49 -15.61
C ASN A 250 -4.53 -14.78 -14.11
N ARG A 251 -4.09 -15.97 -13.71
CA ARG A 251 -3.68 -16.24 -12.32
C ARG A 251 -2.26 -15.72 -12.15
N VAL A 252 -2.07 -14.89 -11.14
CA VAL A 252 -0.79 -14.21 -10.87
C VAL A 252 -0.31 -14.57 -9.48
N ARG A 253 0.96 -15.01 -9.38
CA ARG A 253 1.65 -15.19 -8.11
C ARG A 253 2.29 -13.88 -7.68
N VAL A 254 1.97 -13.45 -6.46
CA VAL A 254 2.65 -12.35 -5.79
C VAL A 254 3.45 -12.90 -4.63
N LYS A 255 4.76 -12.67 -4.63
CA LYS A 255 5.67 -13.07 -3.56
C LYS A 255 6.22 -11.84 -2.85
N VAL A 256 6.07 -11.81 -1.53
CA VAL A 256 6.65 -10.75 -0.69
C VAL A 256 8.12 -11.07 -0.44
N VAL A 257 9.02 -10.63 -1.32
CA VAL A 257 10.45 -10.97 -1.24
C VAL A 257 11.20 -10.15 -0.18
N LYS A 258 10.63 -9.04 0.26
CA LYS A 258 11.13 -8.22 1.38
C LYS A 258 9.94 -7.62 2.10
N ASN A 259 9.99 -7.63 3.43
CA ASN A 259 9.01 -7.00 4.30
C ASN A 259 9.71 -6.53 5.58
N LYS A 260 9.68 -5.23 5.86
CA LYS A 260 10.25 -4.61 7.08
C LYS A 260 9.22 -4.39 8.19
N VAL A 261 7.94 -4.68 7.93
CA VAL A 261 6.83 -4.40 8.86
C VAL A 261 6.11 -5.67 9.32
N ALA A 262 6.36 -6.80 8.66
CA ALA A 262 5.88 -8.13 9.03
C ALA A 262 6.81 -9.21 8.43
N PRO A 263 6.63 -10.50 8.79
CA PRO A 263 7.44 -11.59 8.24
C PRO A 263 7.41 -11.65 6.69
N PRO A 264 8.57 -11.72 6.01
CA PRO A 264 8.66 -11.82 4.56
C PRO A 264 8.40 -13.25 4.03
N PHE A 265 8.52 -13.41 2.72
CA PHE A 265 8.51 -14.66 1.94
C PHE A 265 7.18 -15.39 1.81
N ARG A 266 6.08 -14.77 2.27
CA ARG A 266 4.72 -15.20 1.94
C ARG A 266 4.47 -15.07 0.43
N LYS A 267 3.67 -16.00 -0.09
CA LYS A 267 3.23 -16.06 -1.49
C LYS A 267 1.73 -16.18 -1.52
N VAL A 268 1.10 -15.48 -2.44
CA VAL A 268 -0.33 -15.61 -2.73
C VAL A 268 -0.55 -15.64 -4.23
N GLU A 269 -1.70 -16.16 -4.60
CA GLU A 269 -2.13 -16.24 -5.98
C GLU A 269 -3.44 -15.50 -6.12
N LEU A 270 -3.50 -14.62 -7.11
CA LEU A 270 -4.59 -13.70 -7.36
C LEU A 270 -5.13 -13.95 -8.77
N ASP A 271 -6.44 -13.89 -8.92
CA ASP A 271 -7.10 -13.91 -10.23
C ASP A 271 -7.22 -12.47 -10.74
N ILE A 272 -6.60 -12.17 -11.87
CA ILE A 272 -6.70 -10.87 -12.55
C ILE A 272 -7.49 -11.07 -13.84
N TYR A 273 -8.70 -10.53 -13.91
CA TYR A 273 -9.53 -10.58 -15.11
C TYR A 273 -9.26 -9.36 -16.00
N PHE A 274 -9.21 -9.56 -17.31
CA PHE A 274 -8.99 -8.47 -18.26
C PHE A 274 -10.13 -7.46 -18.19
N GLY A 275 -9.77 -6.18 -18.20
CA GLY A 275 -10.72 -5.07 -18.03
C GLY A 275 -11.38 -4.95 -16.65
N LYS A 276 -11.18 -5.88 -15.70
CA LYS A 276 -11.79 -5.82 -14.35
C LYS A 276 -10.75 -5.73 -13.23
N GLY A 277 -9.52 -6.17 -13.49
CA GLY A 277 -8.44 -6.17 -12.51
C GLY A 277 -8.52 -7.34 -11.54
N ILE A 278 -8.01 -7.15 -10.32
CA ILE A 278 -7.95 -8.19 -9.29
C ILE A 278 -9.38 -8.56 -8.85
N SER A 279 -9.69 -9.85 -8.87
CA SER A 279 -10.96 -10.37 -8.35
C SER A 279 -10.94 -10.37 -6.82
N TYR A 280 -11.49 -9.30 -6.25
CA TYR A 280 -11.75 -9.18 -4.81
C TYR A 280 -12.57 -10.36 -4.29
N VAL A 281 -13.67 -10.70 -4.98
CA VAL A 281 -14.58 -11.78 -4.55
C VAL A 281 -13.92 -13.16 -4.60
N SER A 282 -13.11 -13.43 -5.64
CA SER A 282 -12.34 -14.67 -5.66
C SER A 282 -11.32 -14.72 -4.52
N SER A 283 -10.67 -13.59 -4.21
CA SER A 283 -9.73 -13.51 -3.08
C SER A 283 -10.44 -13.75 -1.74
N LEU A 284 -11.64 -13.19 -1.58
CA LEU A 284 -12.48 -13.38 -0.40
C LEU A 284 -12.90 -14.84 -0.25
N LEU A 285 -13.38 -15.48 -1.30
CA LEU A 285 -13.77 -16.89 -1.28
C LEU A 285 -12.59 -17.79 -0.86
N ASP A 286 -11.43 -17.62 -1.49
CA ASP A 286 -10.24 -18.42 -1.21
C ASP A 286 -9.77 -18.19 0.26
N SER A 287 -9.88 -16.96 0.77
CA SER A 287 -9.59 -16.62 2.17
C SER A 287 -10.61 -17.21 3.15
N ALA A 288 -11.90 -17.12 2.83
CA ALA A 288 -12.99 -17.65 3.65
C ALA A 288 -12.88 -19.17 3.81
N VAL A 289 -12.52 -19.89 2.74
CA VAL A 289 -12.24 -21.33 2.79
C VAL A 289 -11.03 -21.64 3.65
N LYS A 290 -9.93 -20.89 3.46
CA LYS A 290 -8.70 -21.07 4.23
C LYS A 290 -8.92 -20.89 5.74
N HIS A 291 -9.77 -19.95 6.13
CA HIS A 291 -10.00 -19.58 7.53
C HIS A 291 -11.23 -20.24 8.17
N GLY A 292 -11.95 -21.09 7.44
CA GLY A 292 -13.07 -21.89 7.94
C GLY A 292 -14.41 -21.16 8.02
N PHE A 293 -14.60 -20.06 7.27
CA PHE A 293 -15.88 -19.36 7.16
C PHE A 293 -16.79 -19.98 6.09
N ILE A 294 -16.19 -20.61 5.07
CA ILE A 294 -16.88 -21.38 4.04
C ILE A 294 -16.23 -22.76 3.96
N ASP A 295 -17.02 -23.81 4.10
CA ASP A 295 -16.57 -25.19 3.95
C ASP A 295 -16.52 -25.57 2.47
N LYS A 296 -15.43 -26.23 2.07
CA LYS A 296 -15.28 -26.84 0.74
C LYS A 296 -15.25 -28.36 0.84
N LYS A 297 -16.29 -29.04 0.32
CA LYS A 297 -16.39 -30.51 0.24
C LYS A 297 -16.38 -30.95 -1.22
N GLY A 298 -15.22 -31.35 -1.72
CA GLY A 298 -15.03 -31.65 -3.14
C GLY A 298 -15.24 -30.39 -3.99
N ALA A 299 -16.23 -30.42 -4.88
CA ALA A 299 -16.63 -29.27 -5.70
C ALA A 299 -17.65 -28.33 -5.01
N TRP A 300 -18.21 -28.71 -3.86
CA TRP A 300 -19.26 -27.95 -3.20
C TRP A 300 -18.71 -26.97 -2.17
N TYR A 301 -19.25 -25.75 -2.18
CA TYR A 301 -19.02 -24.70 -1.20
C TYR A 301 -20.30 -24.51 -0.37
N ALA A 302 -20.17 -24.47 0.95
CA ALA A 302 -21.30 -24.30 1.87
C ALA A 302 -20.87 -23.55 3.13
N THR A 303 -21.79 -22.83 3.76
CA THR A 303 -21.65 -22.33 5.12
C THR A 303 -22.32 -23.31 6.09
N ALA A 304 -22.30 -23.02 7.39
CA ALA A 304 -23.02 -23.80 8.39
C ALA A 304 -24.55 -23.81 8.16
N THR A 305 -25.09 -22.79 7.49
CA THR A 305 -26.54 -22.58 7.35
C THR A 305 -27.04 -22.73 5.91
N GLU A 306 -26.20 -22.45 4.90
CA GLU A 306 -26.63 -22.35 3.50
C GLU A 306 -25.64 -22.98 2.51
N LYS A 307 -26.14 -23.38 1.34
CA LYS A 307 -25.30 -23.84 0.23
C LYS A 307 -24.88 -22.64 -0.60
N VAL A 308 -23.58 -22.40 -0.68
CA VAL A 308 -22.99 -21.29 -1.46
C VAL A 308 -22.99 -21.63 -2.96
N GLY A 309 -22.63 -22.87 -3.32
CA GLY A 309 -22.69 -23.31 -4.72
C GLY A 309 -21.79 -24.49 -5.06
N GLN A 310 -21.96 -25.04 -6.26
CA GLN A 310 -21.07 -26.07 -6.81
C GLN A 310 -20.08 -25.46 -7.80
N GLY A 311 -18.78 -25.54 -7.50
CA GLY A 311 -17.70 -24.96 -8.28
C GLY A 311 -17.38 -23.52 -7.88
N LYS A 312 -16.13 -23.09 -8.17
CA LYS A 312 -15.61 -21.77 -7.79
C LYS A 312 -16.42 -20.63 -8.40
N GLU A 313 -16.78 -20.75 -9.67
CA GLU A 313 -17.54 -19.74 -10.42
C GLU A 313 -18.92 -19.47 -9.79
N ASN A 314 -19.68 -20.51 -9.46
CA ASN A 314 -20.99 -20.36 -8.83
C ASN A 314 -20.88 -19.78 -7.41
N ALA A 315 -19.83 -20.15 -6.66
CA ALA A 315 -19.58 -19.57 -5.35
C ALA A 315 -19.20 -18.08 -5.43
N ILE A 316 -18.45 -17.69 -6.46
CA ILE A 316 -18.16 -16.27 -6.73
C ILE A 316 -19.47 -15.53 -7.08
N ALA A 317 -20.31 -16.09 -7.96
CA ALA A 317 -21.59 -15.49 -8.32
C ALA A 317 -22.49 -15.26 -7.09
N PHE A 318 -22.57 -16.26 -6.20
CA PHE A 318 -23.29 -16.12 -4.93
C PHE A 318 -22.77 -14.95 -4.09
N LEU A 319 -21.45 -14.83 -3.91
CA LEU A 319 -20.86 -13.73 -3.11
C LEU A 319 -21.07 -12.34 -3.77
N VAL A 320 -21.16 -12.28 -5.10
CA VAL A 320 -21.50 -11.05 -5.82
C VAL A 320 -22.96 -10.66 -5.61
N GLU A 321 -23.88 -11.64 -5.66
CA GLU A 321 -25.32 -11.43 -5.43
C GLU A 321 -25.63 -11.08 -3.97
N HIS A 322 -24.94 -11.72 -3.02
CA HIS A 322 -25.13 -11.56 -1.58
C HIS A 322 -24.05 -10.67 -0.95
N LYS A 323 -24.03 -9.40 -1.34
CA LYS A 323 -23.00 -8.45 -0.90
C LYS A 323 -22.93 -8.28 0.62
N ASP A 324 -24.07 -8.19 1.32
CA ASP A 324 -24.09 -8.02 2.78
C ASP A 324 -23.40 -9.20 3.50
N PHE A 325 -23.57 -10.41 2.98
CA PHE A 325 -22.90 -11.61 3.48
C PHE A 325 -21.39 -11.57 3.17
N ALA A 326 -21.01 -11.17 1.96
CA ALA A 326 -19.61 -11.03 1.59
C ALA A 326 -18.87 -10.00 2.47
N ASP A 327 -19.50 -8.85 2.73
CA ASP A 327 -18.95 -7.79 3.57
C ASP A 327 -18.83 -8.25 5.04
N ASP A 328 -19.81 -8.97 5.59
CA ASP A 328 -19.73 -9.58 6.93
C ASP A 328 -18.59 -10.59 7.04
N VAL A 329 -18.47 -11.50 6.06
CA VAL A 329 -17.37 -12.47 6.01
C VAL A 329 -16.01 -11.79 5.91
N GLU A 330 -15.87 -10.75 5.07
CA GLU A 330 -14.62 -9.99 5.00
C GLU A 330 -14.28 -9.34 6.35
N ASN A 331 -15.26 -8.70 7.00
CA ASN A 331 -15.06 -8.05 8.29
C ASN A 331 -14.60 -9.05 9.37
N GLN A 332 -15.22 -10.23 9.43
CA GLN A 332 -14.82 -11.28 10.37
C GLN A 332 -13.41 -11.81 10.08
N ILE A 333 -13.06 -12.00 8.80
CA ILE A 333 -11.71 -12.39 8.38
C ILE A 333 -10.70 -11.31 8.77
N ARG A 334 -10.99 -10.03 8.49
CA ARG A 334 -10.11 -8.91 8.84
C ARG A 334 -9.93 -8.77 10.34
N GLN A 335 -10.98 -8.91 11.14
CA GLN A 335 -10.88 -8.90 12.60
C GLN A 335 -10.00 -10.03 13.14
N LYS A 336 -10.12 -11.23 12.55
CA LYS A 336 -9.30 -12.40 12.91
C LYS A 336 -7.83 -12.22 12.52
N LEU A 337 -7.56 -11.67 11.33
CA LEU A 337 -6.21 -11.53 10.78
C LEU A 337 -5.46 -10.30 11.29
N PHE A 338 -6.17 -9.20 11.51
CA PHE A 338 -5.61 -7.89 11.83
C PHE A 338 -6.33 -7.27 13.04
N PRO A 339 -6.25 -7.90 14.24
CA PRO A 339 -6.95 -7.42 15.42
C PRO A 339 -6.49 -6.00 15.78
N GLY A 340 -7.44 -5.08 15.97
CA GLY A 340 -7.18 -3.68 16.33
C GLY A 340 -6.76 -2.78 15.16
N GLN A 341 -6.73 -3.29 13.93
CA GLN A 341 -6.51 -2.46 12.76
C GLN A 341 -7.73 -1.60 12.46
N VAL A 342 -7.54 -0.27 12.44
CA VAL A 342 -8.57 0.68 12.00
C VAL A 342 -8.14 1.29 10.67
N LEU A 343 -8.94 1.05 9.62
CA LEU A 343 -8.76 1.73 8.34
C LEU A 343 -9.34 3.15 8.47
N LYS A 344 -8.47 4.16 8.52
CA LYS A 344 -8.89 5.58 8.61
C LYS A 344 -9.51 6.01 7.28
N ASN A 345 -10.81 6.32 7.29
CA ASN A 345 -11.55 6.78 6.11
C ASN A 345 -11.85 8.27 6.23
N LYS A 346 -11.09 9.09 5.50
CA LYS A 346 -11.20 10.57 5.57
C LYS A 346 -12.60 11.06 5.23
N LYS A 347 -13.32 10.38 4.32
CA LYS A 347 -14.70 10.74 3.92
C LYS A 347 -15.73 10.48 5.03
N ALA A 348 -15.51 9.46 5.86
CA ALA A 348 -16.38 9.15 6.99
C ALA A 348 -16.12 10.12 8.16
N ASP A 349 -14.85 10.42 8.41
CA ASP A 349 -14.42 11.34 9.46
C ASP A 349 -14.89 12.79 9.20
N GLU A 350 -14.92 13.26 7.95
CA GLU A 350 -15.47 14.57 7.62
C GLU A 350 -17.00 14.66 7.81
N LYS A 351 -17.72 13.54 7.64
CA LYS A 351 -19.17 13.49 7.83
C LYS A 351 -19.55 13.44 9.31
N SER A 352 -18.78 12.74 10.16
CA SER A 352 -18.97 12.75 11.61
C SER A 352 -18.61 14.10 12.22
N ASP A 353 -17.54 14.75 11.76
CA ASP A 353 -17.18 16.11 12.22
C ASP A 353 -18.24 17.16 11.82
N LYS A 354 -18.84 17.02 10.63
CA LYS A 354 -19.93 17.89 10.19
C LYS A 354 -21.23 17.63 10.94
N SER A 355 -21.55 16.38 11.28
CA SER A 355 -22.76 16.06 12.07
C SER A 355 -22.62 16.50 13.53
N GLU A 356 -21.44 16.38 14.13
CA GLU A 356 -21.16 16.91 15.47
C GLU A 356 -21.21 18.44 15.51
N LYS A 357 -20.66 19.13 14.50
CA LYS A 357 -20.77 20.59 14.38
C LYS A 357 -22.23 21.03 14.18
N LYS A 358 -23.02 20.30 13.39
CA LYS A 358 -24.45 20.59 13.19
C LYS A 358 -25.26 20.38 14.48
N ALA A 359 -24.99 19.31 15.23
CA ALA A 359 -25.62 19.04 16.53
C ALA A 359 -25.24 20.07 17.61
N LYS A 360 -24.00 20.59 17.58
CA LYS A 360 -23.58 21.71 18.46
C LYS A 360 -24.23 23.04 18.07
N THR A 361 -24.50 23.25 16.78
CA THR A 361 -25.15 24.48 16.29
C THR A 361 -26.66 24.47 16.57
N GLU A 362 -27.34 23.33 16.46
CA GLU A 362 -28.77 23.17 16.82
C GLU A 362 -29.00 23.25 18.34
N LYS A 363 -28.07 22.78 19.17
CA LYS A 363 -28.13 22.97 20.64
C LYS A 363 -27.87 24.41 21.07
N ALA A 364 -27.20 25.22 20.25
CA ALA A 364 -26.95 26.63 20.54
C ALA A 364 -28.10 27.56 20.08
N SER A 365 -29.08 27.04 19.33
CA SER A 365 -30.21 27.80 18.79
C SER A 365 -31.56 27.54 19.49
N LEU A 366 -31.58 26.81 20.60
CA LEU A 366 -32.75 26.70 21.46
C LEU A 366 -32.76 27.90 22.42
N PRO A 367 -33.73 28.83 22.34
CA PRO A 367 -33.80 29.92 23.30
C PRO A 367 -34.15 29.37 24.69
N GLU A 368 -33.30 29.66 25.68
CA GLU A 368 -33.69 29.63 27.09
C GLU A 368 -34.70 30.75 27.32
N ASP A 369 -35.99 30.46 27.21
CA ASP A 369 -37.03 31.30 27.80
C ASP A 369 -38.29 30.48 28.08
N ALA A 370 -38.32 29.88 29.27
CA ALA A 370 -39.55 29.48 29.95
C ALA A 370 -39.29 29.27 31.45
N SER A 371 -38.90 30.34 32.17
CA SER A 371 -39.07 30.38 33.62
C SER A 371 -39.10 31.80 34.20
N GLY A 372 -40.31 32.26 34.53
CA GLY A 372 -40.56 33.38 35.44
C GLY A 372 -41.93 33.98 35.16
N GLY A 373 -42.89 34.04 36.07
CA GLY A 373 -42.99 33.67 37.48
C GLY A 373 -44.39 34.12 37.95
N LEU A 374 -44.96 33.43 38.93
CA LEU A 374 -46.13 33.93 39.66
C LEU A 374 -45.75 35.24 40.36
N PHE A 375 -46.52 36.31 40.14
CA PHE A 375 -47.25 37.11 41.15
C PHE A 375 -48.12 38.17 40.45
#